data_AF-A0A8S4GLD6-F1
#
_entry.id   AF-A0A8S4GLD6-F1
#
_cell.length_a   1.000
_cell.length_b   1.000
_cell.length_c   1.000
_cell.angle_alpha   90.00
_cell.angle_beta   90.00
_cell.angle_gamma   90.00
#
_symmetry.space_group_name_H-M   'P 1'
#
loop_
_entity.id
_entity.type
_entity.pdbx_description
1 polymer ?
#
loop_
_entity_poly.entity_id
_entity_poly.type
_entity_poly.pdbx_seq_one_letter_code
_entity_poly.pdbx_strand_id
1 'polypeptide(L)'
;MAVRSYIAGAPGAHAGTLRPRRVGGSAAMPRAVAGARAARPCRRVLAAATKDNGTKKLSEVYTKEMQAKMGGDLTYRHEQGMNYARIWPDIIVGSCPQTAKDIDTLADKENVKIVVCLQEDKDLANFDVDVQELRDRCEERGDVLHLRLPIRDFDPFDLRLGLPSAISVMHREMQRHCATSVARLGKQPTVYIHCTAGLGRAPGVALALVHWTRGVPLSDAYEQLFLQRECHPKLFAIREATIDILSGGHRVGVVLSVRARKGSVVQIAGLDVGWSGRIALEWSDERHRFEVHRELPPGTYQYKYIIDGTWTHSSDAPTLADNGNVNNMVDAVPADTDASYWTYRHRLMAECAPGSGFTCGPTKEELEHVKRVIESGSMIDEKRRPGNVAEAEATMTKAAAARQN
;
A
#
# COMPACT_ATOMS: atom_id res chain seq x y z
N MET A 1 59.99 7.41 -13.76
CA MET A 1 59.57 6.26 -12.93
C MET A 1 58.25 5.74 -13.48
N ALA A 2 58.30 4.62 -14.21
CA ALA A 2 57.14 3.92 -14.72
C ALA A 2 56.75 2.83 -13.71
N VAL A 3 55.46 2.69 -13.39
CA VAL A 3 54.97 1.56 -12.58
C VAL A 3 54.03 0.72 -13.43
N ARG A 4 54.35 -0.57 -13.44
CA ARG A 4 53.89 -1.64 -14.33
C ARG A 4 52.46 -2.10 -14.04
N SER A 5 51.79 -2.50 -15.11
CA SER A 5 50.60 -3.35 -15.13
C SER A 5 50.88 -4.74 -14.55
N TYR A 6 49.91 -5.30 -13.83
CA TYR A 6 49.77 -6.75 -13.69
C TYR A 6 48.37 -7.17 -14.13
N ILE A 7 48.35 -7.93 -15.22
CA ILE A 7 47.23 -8.69 -15.75
C ILE A 7 47.30 -10.07 -15.08
N ALA A 8 46.21 -10.51 -14.46
CA ALA A 8 45.99 -11.91 -14.12
C ALA A 8 44.69 -12.36 -14.82
N GLY A 9 44.83 -13.33 -15.73
CA GLY A 9 43.75 -13.84 -16.57
C GLY A 9 42.80 -14.76 -15.81
N ALA A 10 41.51 -14.63 -16.12
CA ALA A 10 40.48 -15.61 -15.84
C ALA A 10 40.18 -16.43 -17.13
N PRO A 11 39.96 -17.76 -17.04
CA PRO A 11 39.60 -18.57 -18.19
C PRO A 11 38.12 -18.41 -18.55
N GLY A 12 37.83 -18.57 -19.84
CA GLY A 12 36.64 -18.07 -20.51
C GLY A 12 35.32 -18.76 -20.15
N ALA A 13 34.26 -17.95 -20.22
CA ALA A 13 32.88 -18.41 -20.30
C ALA A 13 32.24 -17.84 -21.56
N HIS A 14 31.66 -18.74 -22.35
CA HIS A 14 31.01 -18.50 -23.63
C HIS A 14 29.98 -17.36 -23.59
N ALA A 15 30.04 -16.51 -24.61
CA ALA A 15 29.02 -15.53 -24.94
C ALA A 15 27.71 -16.23 -25.33
N GLY A 16 26.75 -16.27 -24.40
CA GLY A 16 25.35 -16.59 -24.64
C GLY A 16 24.50 -15.34 -24.45
N THR A 17 23.88 -14.86 -25.53
CA THR A 17 22.93 -13.76 -25.55
C THR A 17 21.70 -14.08 -24.68
N LEU A 18 21.67 -13.54 -23.46
CA LEU A 18 20.48 -13.60 -22.60
C LEU A 18 19.44 -12.59 -23.09
N ARG A 19 18.46 -13.08 -23.83
CA ARG A 19 17.18 -12.37 -24.03
C ARG A 19 16.44 -12.26 -22.69
N PRO A 20 15.71 -11.17 -22.43
CA PRO A 20 14.90 -11.05 -21.23
C PRO A 20 13.79 -12.12 -21.26
N ARG A 21 13.81 -13.05 -20.30
CA ARG A 21 12.71 -13.98 -20.06
C ARG A 21 11.50 -13.17 -19.58
N ARG A 22 10.39 -13.25 -20.30
CA ARG A 22 9.06 -12.82 -19.83
C ARG A 22 8.79 -13.50 -18.48
N VAL A 23 8.67 -12.71 -17.43
CA VAL A 23 8.11 -13.16 -16.14
C VAL A 23 6.59 -13.22 -16.32
N GLY A 24 6.11 -14.36 -16.83
CA GLY A 24 4.70 -14.75 -16.82
C GLY A 24 4.51 -15.85 -15.80
N GLY A 25 4.51 -15.50 -14.51
CA GLY A 25 4.21 -16.42 -13.42
C GLY A 25 2.76 -16.24 -13.01
N SER A 26 1.84 -16.97 -13.65
CA SER A 26 0.51 -17.20 -13.09
C SER A 26 0.70 -18.10 -11.87
N ALA A 27 0.46 -17.58 -10.66
CA ALA A 27 0.38 -18.40 -9.47
C ALA A 27 -0.67 -19.50 -9.72
N ALA A 28 -0.28 -20.77 -9.58
CA ALA A 28 -1.20 -21.88 -9.69
C ALA A 28 -2.19 -21.83 -8.51
N MET A 29 -3.48 -21.97 -8.82
CA MET A 29 -4.57 -22.04 -7.83
C MET A 29 -4.33 -23.20 -6.84
N PRO A 30 -4.46 -22.98 -5.51
CA PRO A 30 -4.34 -24.07 -4.55
C PRO A 30 -5.52 -25.05 -4.67
N ARG A 31 -5.21 -26.35 -4.59
CA ARG A 31 -6.20 -27.44 -4.55
C ARG A 31 -6.98 -27.38 -3.23
N ALA A 32 -8.30 -27.52 -3.31
CA ALA A 32 -9.20 -27.49 -2.18
C ALA A 32 -8.83 -28.54 -1.10
N VAL A 33 -8.63 -28.08 0.14
CA VAL A 33 -8.49 -28.94 1.32
C VAL A 33 -9.88 -29.34 1.79
N ALA A 34 -10.09 -30.64 2.00
CA ALA A 34 -11.35 -31.20 2.51
C ALA A 34 -11.63 -30.66 3.92
N GLY A 35 -12.73 -29.93 4.09
CA GLY A 35 -13.16 -29.33 5.37
C GLY A 35 -13.63 -27.88 5.30
N ALA A 36 -13.59 -27.23 4.12
CA ALA A 36 -14.03 -25.86 3.96
C ALA A 36 -15.52 -25.67 4.32
N ARG A 37 -15.79 -24.87 5.36
CA ARG A 37 -17.12 -24.27 5.58
C ARG A 37 -17.53 -23.55 4.29
N ALA A 38 -18.77 -23.75 3.84
CA ALA A 38 -19.30 -23.13 2.62
C ALA A 38 -18.99 -21.62 2.61
N ALA A 39 -18.39 -21.14 1.51
CA ALA A 39 -18.11 -19.73 1.30
C ALA A 39 -19.40 -18.91 1.43
N ARG A 40 -19.37 -17.81 2.19
CA ARG A 40 -20.53 -16.91 2.27
C ARG A 40 -20.52 -16.05 1.01
N PRO A 41 -21.63 -15.98 0.25
CA PRO A 41 -21.66 -15.20 -0.98
C PRO A 41 -21.37 -13.73 -0.69
N CYS A 42 -20.60 -13.08 -1.58
CA CYS A 42 -20.31 -11.65 -1.53
C CYS A 42 -21.63 -10.88 -1.45
N ARG A 43 -21.79 -10.06 -0.41
CA ARG A 43 -22.99 -9.27 -0.18
C ARG A 43 -22.92 -8.02 -1.03
N ARG A 44 -24.06 -7.67 -1.62
CA ARG A 44 -24.19 -6.50 -2.48
C ARG A 44 -25.27 -5.58 -1.93
N VAL A 45 -24.90 -4.34 -1.65
CA VAL A 45 -25.85 -3.27 -1.39
C VAL A 45 -26.19 -2.70 -2.76
N LEU A 46 -27.43 -2.92 -3.19
CA LEU A 46 -27.88 -2.37 -4.46
C LEU A 46 -27.96 -0.86 -4.31
N ALA A 47 -27.20 -0.14 -5.15
CA ALA A 47 -27.44 1.29 -5.35
C ALA A 47 -28.90 1.50 -5.79
N ALA A 48 -29.48 2.64 -5.41
CA ALA A 48 -30.66 3.12 -6.12
C ALA A 48 -30.26 3.25 -7.60
N ALA A 49 -30.96 2.55 -8.49
CA ALA A 49 -30.55 2.43 -9.89
C ALA A 49 -30.40 3.80 -10.55
N THR A 50 -29.17 4.33 -10.64
CA THR A 50 -28.87 5.48 -11.47
C THR A 50 -28.67 4.97 -12.89
N LYS A 51 -29.59 5.35 -13.77
CA LYS A 51 -29.54 5.04 -15.21
C LYS A 51 -28.51 5.93 -15.92
N ASP A 52 -27.37 6.24 -15.29
CA ASP A 52 -26.39 7.11 -15.92
C ASP A 52 -25.40 6.30 -16.77
N ASN A 53 -25.41 6.61 -18.06
CA ASN A 53 -24.50 6.03 -19.05
C ASN A 53 -23.06 6.53 -18.84
N GLY A 54 -22.87 7.66 -18.16
CA GLY A 54 -21.57 8.22 -17.78
C GLY A 54 -20.81 7.31 -16.80
N THR A 55 -21.44 6.95 -15.68
CA THR A 55 -20.84 6.06 -14.65
C THR A 55 -20.42 4.71 -15.21
N LYS A 56 -21.23 4.10 -16.09
CA LYS A 56 -20.88 2.81 -16.73
C LYS A 56 -19.61 2.90 -17.56
N LYS A 57 -19.43 3.97 -18.33
CA LYS A 57 -18.19 4.19 -19.09
C LYS A 57 -16.97 4.33 -18.18
N LEU A 58 -17.11 5.05 -17.06
CA LEU A 58 -16.05 5.17 -16.05
C LEU A 58 -15.70 3.81 -15.43
N SER A 59 -16.71 3.00 -15.08
CA SER A 59 -16.53 1.61 -14.61
C SER A 59 -15.77 0.75 -15.62
N GLU A 60 -16.09 0.86 -16.92
CA GLU A 60 -15.42 0.12 -17.99
C GLU A 60 -13.96 0.55 -18.17
N VAL A 61 -13.67 1.85 -18.17
CA VAL A 61 -12.30 2.40 -18.26
C VAL A 61 -11.48 1.91 -17.06
N TYR A 62 -12.01 2.08 -15.85
CA TYR A 62 -11.33 1.64 -14.63
C TYR A 62 -11.13 0.12 -14.60
N THR A 63 -12.12 -0.67 -15.05
CA THR A 63 -12.00 -2.13 -15.15
C THR A 63 -10.89 -2.53 -16.11
N LYS A 64 -10.78 -1.88 -17.27
CA LYS A 64 -9.70 -2.16 -18.24
C LYS A 64 -8.33 -1.84 -17.66
N GLU A 65 -8.19 -0.70 -16.98
CA GLU A 65 -6.93 -0.35 -16.29
C GLU A 65 -6.60 -1.37 -15.19
N MET A 66 -7.60 -1.76 -14.39
CA MET A 66 -7.43 -2.76 -13.34
C MET A 66 -7.00 -4.11 -13.92
N GLN A 67 -7.62 -4.59 -14.99
CA GLN A 67 -7.22 -5.84 -15.65
C GLN A 67 -5.79 -5.75 -16.20
N ALA A 68 -5.41 -4.61 -16.78
CA ALA A 68 -4.06 -4.38 -17.28
C ALA A 68 -2.99 -4.35 -16.16
N LYS A 69 -3.30 -3.74 -15.01
CA LYS A 69 -2.34 -3.55 -13.90
C LYS A 69 -2.34 -4.70 -12.89
N MET A 70 -3.45 -5.43 -12.76
CA MET A 70 -3.64 -6.49 -11.76
C MET A 70 -3.59 -7.88 -12.38
N GLY A 71 -3.87 -8.02 -13.68
CA GLY A 71 -4.09 -9.31 -14.32
C GLY A 71 -5.48 -9.89 -14.01
N GLY A 72 -5.90 -10.87 -14.80
CA GLY A 72 -7.17 -11.58 -14.63
C GLY A 72 -8.38 -10.90 -15.28
N ASP A 73 -9.56 -11.42 -14.97
CA ASP A 73 -10.87 -11.05 -15.53
C ASP A 73 -11.78 -10.34 -14.51
N LEU A 74 -11.23 -9.97 -13.35
CA LEU A 74 -11.95 -9.19 -12.35
C LEU A 74 -12.53 -7.92 -12.96
N THR A 75 -13.72 -7.53 -12.50
CA THR A 75 -14.41 -6.34 -12.96
C THR A 75 -14.90 -5.50 -11.79
N TYR A 76 -14.92 -4.18 -11.97
CA TYR A 76 -15.55 -3.26 -11.05
C TYR A 76 -16.69 -2.52 -11.76
N ARG A 77 -17.86 -2.55 -11.13
CA ARG A 77 -19.06 -1.91 -11.64
C ARG A 77 -19.57 -0.96 -10.58
N HIS A 78 -19.27 0.33 -10.72
CA HIS A 78 -19.68 1.35 -9.75
C HIS A 78 -21.20 1.54 -9.75
N GLU A 79 -21.83 1.49 -10.92
CA GLU A 79 -23.28 1.62 -11.10
C GLU A 79 -24.09 0.51 -10.39
N GLN A 80 -23.41 -0.52 -9.92
CA GLN A 80 -23.97 -1.67 -9.24
C GLN A 80 -24.05 -1.53 -7.71
N GLY A 81 -23.56 -0.40 -7.18
CA GLY A 81 -23.54 -0.06 -5.77
C GLY A 81 -22.37 -0.67 -5.00
N MET A 82 -22.30 -0.31 -3.72
CA MET A 82 -21.32 -0.83 -2.78
C MET A 82 -21.46 -2.36 -2.65
N ASN A 83 -20.35 -3.09 -2.80
CA ASN A 83 -20.27 -4.53 -2.59
C ASN A 83 -19.14 -4.89 -1.63
N TYR A 84 -19.33 -5.97 -0.87
CA TYR A 84 -18.37 -6.37 0.16
C TYR A 84 -18.46 -7.84 0.54
N ALA A 85 -17.43 -8.34 1.20
CA ALA A 85 -17.40 -9.67 1.80
C ALA A 85 -16.87 -9.59 3.23
N ARG A 86 -17.51 -10.32 4.14
CA ARG A 86 -16.99 -10.53 5.49
C ARG A 86 -15.90 -11.59 5.44
N ILE A 87 -14.65 -11.18 5.67
CA ILE A 87 -13.49 -12.06 5.55
C ILE A 87 -13.19 -12.76 6.88
N TRP A 88 -13.25 -11.98 7.97
CA TRP A 88 -13.13 -12.46 9.36
C TRP A 88 -14.34 -11.97 10.18
N PRO A 89 -14.59 -12.52 11.38
CA PRO A 89 -15.73 -12.11 12.21
C PRO A 89 -15.83 -10.60 12.43
N ASP A 90 -14.70 -9.90 12.50
CA ASP A 90 -14.58 -8.46 12.79
C ASP A 90 -14.03 -7.63 11.62
N ILE A 91 -13.83 -8.22 10.43
CA ILE A 91 -13.26 -7.51 9.27
C ILE A 91 -14.10 -7.79 8.02
N ILE A 92 -14.55 -6.71 7.39
CA ILE A 92 -15.18 -6.69 6.07
C ILE A 92 -14.25 -5.98 5.09
N VAL A 93 -14.13 -6.52 3.87
CA VAL A 93 -13.44 -5.88 2.75
C VAL A 93 -14.44 -5.60 1.64
N GLY A 94 -14.42 -4.38 1.09
CA GLY A 94 -15.38 -3.98 0.06
C GLY A 94 -14.94 -2.83 -0.84
N SER A 95 -15.81 -2.51 -1.79
CA SER A 95 -15.73 -1.31 -2.62
C SER A 95 -16.11 -0.05 -1.84
N CYS A 96 -15.93 1.13 -2.43
CA CYS A 96 -16.36 2.36 -1.79
C CYS A 96 -17.87 2.38 -1.45
N PRO A 97 -18.26 2.85 -0.24
CA PRO A 97 -19.58 3.43 -0.02
C PRO A 97 -19.78 4.59 -0.98
N GLN A 98 -21.01 4.77 -1.48
CA GLN A 98 -21.33 5.78 -2.48
C GLN A 98 -22.22 6.90 -1.92
N THR A 99 -22.96 6.62 -0.85
CA THR A 99 -23.93 7.55 -0.24
C THR A 99 -23.96 7.42 1.27
N ALA A 100 -24.52 8.42 1.97
CA ALA A 100 -24.80 8.33 3.42
C ALA A 100 -25.58 7.05 3.82
N LYS A 101 -26.49 6.57 2.97
CA LYS A 101 -27.27 5.35 3.21
C LYS A 101 -26.41 4.08 3.26
N ASP A 102 -25.28 4.07 2.56
CA ASP A 102 -24.34 2.96 2.62
C ASP A 102 -23.67 2.88 4.00
N ILE A 103 -23.36 4.02 4.62
CA ILE A 103 -22.85 4.10 5.99
C ILE A 103 -23.86 3.51 6.98
N ASP A 104 -25.14 3.91 6.87
CA ASP A 104 -26.21 3.35 7.69
C ASP A 104 -26.33 1.83 7.49
N THR A 105 -26.27 1.38 6.24
CA THR A 105 -26.35 -0.05 5.93
C THR A 105 -25.20 -0.84 6.55
N LEU A 106 -23.97 -0.31 6.52
CA LEU A 106 -22.81 -0.94 7.16
C LEU A 106 -22.97 -0.99 8.68
N ALA A 107 -23.37 0.12 9.29
CA ALA A 107 -23.51 0.20 10.75
C ALA A 107 -24.62 -0.74 11.26
N ASP A 108 -25.83 -0.63 10.69
CA ASP A 108 -27.03 -1.30 11.20
C ASP A 108 -27.05 -2.79 10.87
N LYS A 109 -26.61 -3.18 9.66
CA LYS A 109 -26.71 -4.58 9.21
C LYS A 109 -25.47 -5.39 9.48
N GLU A 110 -24.30 -4.76 9.57
CA GLU A 110 -23.01 -5.46 9.68
C GLU A 110 -22.26 -5.13 10.98
N ASN A 111 -22.84 -4.30 11.86
CA ASN A 111 -22.20 -3.83 13.10
C ASN A 111 -20.84 -3.15 12.83
N VAL A 112 -20.75 -2.42 11.73
CA VAL A 112 -19.54 -1.64 11.42
C VAL A 112 -19.46 -0.46 12.37
N LYS A 113 -18.29 -0.33 13.02
CA LYS A 113 -17.98 0.78 13.93
C LYS A 113 -16.79 1.61 13.46
N ILE A 114 -16.04 1.11 12.48
CA ILE A 114 -14.92 1.80 11.87
C ILE A 114 -14.99 1.59 10.36
N VAL A 115 -15.07 2.69 9.60
CA VAL A 115 -14.96 2.71 8.14
C VAL A 115 -13.57 3.22 7.79
N VAL A 116 -12.79 2.42 7.07
CA VAL A 116 -11.44 2.75 6.62
C VAL A 116 -11.44 2.98 5.13
N CYS A 117 -11.23 4.23 4.74
CA CYS A 117 -11.16 4.70 3.37
C CYS A 117 -9.70 4.84 2.93
N LEU A 118 -9.27 3.99 1.99
CA LEU A 118 -7.91 4.01 1.43
C LEU A 118 -7.77 4.86 0.16
N GLN A 119 -8.82 5.58 -0.24
CA GLN A 119 -8.88 6.33 -1.49
C GLN A 119 -8.20 7.71 -1.39
N GLU A 120 -7.47 8.07 -2.44
CA GLU A 120 -7.06 9.45 -2.71
C GLU A 120 -8.25 10.27 -3.22
N ASP A 121 -8.18 11.60 -3.12
CA ASP A 121 -9.28 12.48 -3.56
C ASP A 121 -9.60 12.31 -5.05
N LYS A 122 -8.58 12.06 -5.89
CA LYS A 122 -8.76 11.77 -7.32
C LYS A 122 -9.58 10.49 -7.56
N ASP A 123 -9.48 9.49 -6.67
CA ASP A 123 -10.21 8.23 -6.83
C ASP A 123 -11.70 8.46 -6.56
N LEU A 124 -12.00 9.30 -5.56
CA LEU A 124 -13.35 9.70 -5.17
C LEU A 124 -13.98 10.59 -6.25
N ALA A 125 -13.23 11.59 -6.72
CA ALA A 125 -13.65 12.49 -7.79
C ALA A 125 -13.94 11.75 -9.10
N ASN A 126 -13.17 10.69 -9.42
CA ASN A 126 -13.39 9.89 -10.63
C ASN A 126 -14.76 9.19 -10.65
N PHE A 127 -15.38 8.97 -9.49
CA PHE A 127 -16.70 8.33 -9.36
C PHE A 127 -17.75 9.25 -8.72
N ASP A 128 -17.45 10.55 -8.61
CA ASP A 128 -18.36 11.55 -8.01
C ASP A 128 -18.83 11.16 -6.59
N VAL A 129 -17.93 10.59 -5.79
CA VAL A 129 -18.22 10.23 -4.39
C VAL A 129 -17.86 11.40 -3.48
N ASP A 130 -18.88 11.98 -2.84
CA ASP A 130 -18.70 13.02 -1.83
C ASP A 130 -18.25 12.40 -0.49
N VAL A 131 -16.94 12.45 -0.24
CA VAL A 131 -16.38 11.94 1.02
C VAL A 131 -16.78 12.77 2.23
N GLN A 132 -17.15 14.05 2.06
CA GLN A 132 -17.61 14.87 3.16
C GLN A 132 -19.00 14.43 3.60
N GLU A 133 -19.91 14.14 2.66
CA GLU A 133 -21.22 13.54 2.98
C GLU A 133 -21.09 12.25 3.80
N LEU A 134 -20.17 11.35 3.41
CA LEU A 134 -19.93 10.09 4.12
C LEU A 134 -19.41 10.30 5.55
N ARG A 135 -18.53 11.30 5.72
CA ARG A 135 -17.98 11.67 7.04
C ARG A 135 -19.04 12.31 7.93
N ASP A 136 -19.77 13.28 7.41
CA ASP A 136 -20.86 13.96 8.11
C ASP A 136 -21.87 12.91 8.59
N ARG A 137 -22.21 11.92 7.74
CA ARG A 137 -23.10 10.84 8.16
C ARG A 137 -22.53 9.99 9.30
N CYS A 138 -21.24 9.69 9.29
CA CYS A 138 -20.60 8.95 10.39
C CYS A 138 -20.63 9.77 11.71
N GLU A 139 -20.38 11.08 11.61
CA GLU A 139 -20.41 12.01 12.74
C GLU A 139 -21.83 12.16 13.31
N GLU A 140 -22.85 12.33 12.47
CA GLU A 140 -24.27 12.36 12.86
C GLU A 140 -24.71 11.10 13.61
N ARG A 141 -24.24 9.93 13.17
CA ARG A 141 -24.54 8.67 13.84
C ARG A 141 -23.87 8.57 15.21
N GLY A 142 -22.69 9.17 15.37
CA GLY A 142 -21.89 9.16 16.60
C GLY A 142 -21.34 7.79 17.02
N ASP A 143 -21.67 6.72 16.31
CA ASP A 143 -21.28 5.33 16.62
C ASP A 143 -20.39 4.68 15.55
N VAL A 144 -20.03 5.42 14.50
CA VAL A 144 -19.14 4.99 13.42
C VAL A 144 -17.97 5.98 13.30
N LEU A 145 -16.75 5.48 13.37
CA LEU A 145 -15.54 6.26 13.10
C LEU A 145 -15.15 6.14 11.62
N HIS A 146 -15.03 7.27 10.92
CA HIS A 146 -14.49 7.30 9.55
C HIS A 146 -13.00 7.66 9.55
N LEU A 147 -12.15 6.77 9.05
CA LEU A 147 -10.71 6.94 8.93
C LEU A 147 -10.31 7.06 7.47
N ARG A 148 -9.66 8.17 7.10
CA ARG A 148 -9.00 8.31 5.80
C ARG A 148 -7.52 7.98 5.94
N LEU A 149 -7.08 6.96 5.20
CA LEU A 149 -5.71 6.46 5.16
C LEU A 149 -5.29 6.27 3.69
N PRO A 150 -5.10 7.36 2.93
CA PRO A 150 -4.93 7.26 1.48
C PRO A 150 -3.70 6.43 1.07
N ILE A 151 -3.93 5.53 0.13
CA ILE A 151 -2.89 4.73 -0.54
C ILE A 151 -3.15 4.82 -2.04
N ARG A 152 -2.13 5.15 -2.83
CA ARG A 152 -2.26 5.36 -4.28
C ARG A 152 -2.73 4.10 -4.99
N ASP A 153 -3.70 4.26 -5.89
CA ASP A 153 -4.21 3.13 -6.66
C ASP A 153 -3.18 2.59 -7.66
N PHE A 154 -3.28 1.30 -7.94
CA PHE A 154 -2.39 0.57 -8.85
C PHE A 154 -0.88 0.72 -8.56
N ASP A 155 -0.54 1.00 -7.30
CA ASP A 155 0.84 1.21 -6.87
C ASP A 155 1.21 0.29 -5.70
N PRO A 156 1.82 -0.87 -5.97
CA PRO A 156 2.28 -1.78 -4.93
C PRO A 156 3.37 -1.19 -4.03
N PHE A 157 4.13 -0.21 -4.54
CA PHE A 157 5.19 0.43 -3.79
C PHE A 157 4.60 1.43 -2.78
N ASP A 158 3.61 2.24 -3.18
CA ASP A 158 2.88 3.10 -2.25
C ASP A 158 2.09 2.28 -1.21
N LEU A 159 1.53 1.14 -1.61
CA LEU A 159 0.92 0.19 -0.67
C LEU A 159 1.92 -0.27 0.38
N ARG A 160 3.11 -0.76 -0.04
CA ARG A 160 4.20 -1.16 0.88
C ARG A 160 4.50 -0.06 1.91
N LEU A 161 4.70 1.17 1.45
CA LEU A 161 5.04 2.29 2.33
C LEU A 161 3.88 2.71 3.25
N GLY A 162 2.64 2.62 2.77
CA GLY A 162 1.45 3.00 3.54
C GLY A 162 1.02 1.97 4.59
N LEU A 163 1.37 0.69 4.41
CA LEU A 163 0.92 -0.42 5.26
C LEU A 163 1.21 -0.21 6.76
N PRO A 164 2.45 0.11 7.19
CA PRO A 164 2.75 0.27 8.62
C PRO A 164 1.88 1.34 9.28
N SER A 165 1.77 2.52 8.66
CA SER A 165 0.98 3.64 9.19
C SER A 165 -0.51 3.32 9.23
N ALA A 166 -1.06 2.75 8.15
CA ALA A 166 -2.47 2.40 8.08
C ALA A 166 -2.84 1.37 9.17
N ILE A 167 -2.01 0.35 9.34
CA ILE A 167 -2.28 -0.73 10.30
C ILE A 167 -2.09 -0.27 11.74
N SER A 168 -1.08 0.56 12.05
CA SER A 168 -0.92 1.16 13.38
C SER A 168 -2.15 1.96 13.80
N VAL A 169 -2.66 2.83 12.92
CA VAL A 169 -3.88 3.60 13.20
C VAL A 169 -5.08 2.68 13.37
N MET A 170 -5.32 1.79 12.40
CA MET A 170 -6.48 0.89 12.44
C MET A 170 -6.47 -0.01 13.66
N HIS A 171 -5.34 -0.64 13.99
CA HIS A 171 -5.22 -1.55 15.12
C HIS A 171 -5.51 -0.83 16.43
N ARG A 172 -4.98 0.37 16.61
CA ARG A 172 -5.26 1.20 17.80
C ARG A 172 -6.75 1.53 17.93
N GLU A 173 -7.39 1.99 16.86
CA GLU A 173 -8.83 2.31 16.91
C GLU A 173 -9.68 1.06 17.12
N MET A 174 -9.31 -0.08 16.54
CA MET A 174 -9.96 -1.37 16.82
C MET A 174 -9.92 -1.72 18.30
N GLN A 175 -8.75 -1.59 18.96
CA GLN A 175 -8.63 -1.87 20.39
C GLN A 175 -9.47 -0.90 21.24
N ARG A 176 -9.48 0.40 20.92
CA ARG A 176 -10.31 1.41 21.61
C ARG A 176 -11.80 1.11 21.50
N HIS A 177 -12.27 0.78 20.30
CA HIS A 177 -13.67 0.40 20.07
C HIS A 177 -14.02 -0.94 20.70
N CYS A 178 -13.12 -1.93 20.72
CA CYS A 178 -13.32 -3.21 21.40
C CYS A 178 -13.53 -3.01 22.90
N ALA A 179 -12.67 -2.23 23.56
CA ALA A 179 -12.79 -1.93 24.99
C ALA A 179 -14.14 -1.29 25.34
N THR A 180 -14.63 -0.38 24.48
CA THR A 180 -15.91 0.31 24.69
C THR A 180 -17.13 -0.56 24.34
N SER A 181 -17.05 -1.36 23.27
CA SER A 181 -18.17 -2.16 22.75
C SER A 181 -18.41 -3.44 23.53
N VAL A 182 -17.34 -4.13 23.96
CA VAL A 182 -17.46 -5.32 24.83
C VAL A 182 -18.14 -4.95 26.14
N ALA A 183 -17.83 -3.76 26.68
CA ALA A 183 -18.46 -3.25 27.89
C ALA A 183 -19.96 -2.91 27.73
N ARG A 184 -20.43 -2.59 26.51
CA ARG A 184 -21.82 -2.12 26.27
C ARG A 184 -22.76 -3.13 25.62
N LEU A 185 -22.27 -3.94 24.68
CA LEU A 185 -23.11 -4.69 23.74
C LEU A 185 -22.71 -6.16 23.57
N GLY A 186 -21.60 -6.61 24.17
CA GLY A 186 -21.14 -8.01 24.08
C GLY A 186 -20.75 -8.48 22.67
N LYS A 187 -20.61 -7.57 21.70
CA LYS A 187 -20.21 -7.86 20.31
C LYS A 187 -18.94 -7.11 19.95
N GLN A 188 -18.02 -7.81 19.28
CA GLN A 188 -16.80 -7.20 18.74
C GLN A 188 -17.17 -6.19 17.63
N PRO A 189 -16.60 -4.97 17.63
CA PRO A 189 -16.80 -4.01 16.56
C PRO A 189 -16.30 -4.58 15.23
N THR A 190 -17.05 -4.36 14.14
CA THR A 190 -16.58 -4.72 12.79
C THR A 190 -15.90 -3.52 12.15
N VAL A 191 -14.77 -3.76 11.48
CA VAL A 191 -14.10 -2.78 10.63
C VAL A 191 -14.45 -3.04 9.18
N TYR A 192 -14.81 -1.99 8.47
CA TYR A 192 -15.02 -2.00 7.02
C TYR A 192 -13.82 -1.36 6.32
N ILE A 193 -13.01 -2.17 5.64
CA ILE A 193 -11.83 -1.71 4.92
C ILE A 193 -12.18 -1.64 3.43
N HIS A 194 -12.06 -0.45 2.85
CA HIS A 194 -12.36 -0.26 1.43
C HIS A 194 -11.32 0.58 0.69
N CYS A 195 -11.32 0.39 -0.62
CA CYS A 195 -10.72 1.31 -1.59
C CYS A 195 -11.78 1.59 -2.66
N THR A 196 -11.40 1.84 -3.92
CA THR A 196 -12.38 2.01 -5.00
C THR A 196 -13.19 0.73 -5.22
N ALA A 197 -12.53 -0.35 -5.66
CA ALA A 197 -13.18 -1.62 -5.99
C ALA A 197 -13.15 -2.66 -4.86
N GLY A 198 -12.28 -2.48 -3.86
CA GLY A 198 -12.05 -3.49 -2.83
C GLY A 198 -11.29 -4.73 -3.32
N LEU A 199 -10.47 -4.59 -4.37
CA LEU A 199 -9.80 -5.72 -5.05
C LEU A 199 -8.27 -5.65 -5.03
N GLY A 200 -7.68 -4.57 -4.51
CA GLY A 200 -6.22 -4.38 -4.45
C GLY A 200 -5.76 -3.87 -3.09
N ARG A 201 -5.83 -2.56 -2.87
CA ARG A 201 -5.41 -1.88 -1.63
C ARG A 201 -6.10 -2.44 -0.37
N ALA A 202 -7.43 -2.47 -0.38
CA ALA A 202 -8.23 -2.93 0.77
C ALA A 202 -7.94 -4.38 1.21
N PRO A 203 -7.95 -5.39 0.31
CA PRO A 203 -7.58 -6.74 0.71
C PRO A 203 -6.10 -6.85 1.11
N GLY A 204 -5.19 -6.05 0.52
CA GLY A 204 -3.79 -5.98 0.95
C GLY A 204 -3.64 -5.49 2.39
N VAL A 205 -4.32 -4.39 2.75
CA VAL A 205 -4.34 -3.85 4.11
C VAL A 205 -4.98 -4.83 5.10
N ALA A 206 -6.09 -5.48 4.73
CA ALA A 206 -6.75 -6.47 5.58
C ALA A 206 -5.86 -7.70 5.87
N LEU A 207 -5.14 -8.19 4.86
CA LEU A 207 -4.20 -9.30 5.03
C LEU A 207 -3.03 -8.93 5.92
N ALA A 208 -2.41 -7.79 5.68
CA ALA A 208 -1.29 -7.33 6.48
C ALA A 208 -1.70 -7.07 7.94
N LEU A 209 -2.89 -6.51 8.18
CA LEU A 209 -3.44 -6.37 9.54
C LEU A 209 -3.50 -7.72 10.26
N VAL A 210 -4.11 -8.73 9.65
CA VAL A 210 -4.25 -10.07 10.25
C VAL A 210 -2.90 -10.77 10.41
N HIS A 211 -2.04 -10.69 9.39
CA HIS A 211 -0.71 -11.28 9.39
C HIS A 211 0.14 -10.72 10.54
N TRP A 212 0.21 -9.40 10.66
CA TRP A 212 1.06 -8.72 11.63
C TRP A 212 0.49 -8.73 13.05
N THR A 213 -0.82 -8.56 13.22
CA THR A 213 -1.39 -8.37 14.57
C THR A 213 -1.90 -9.67 15.21
N ARG A 214 -2.21 -10.69 14.39
CA ARG A 214 -2.70 -11.99 14.86
C ARG A 214 -1.70 -13.13 14.65
N GLY A 215 -0.56 -12.86 14.00
CA GLY A 215 0.48 -13.85 13.77
C GLY A 215 0.10 -14.97 12.79
N VAL A 216 -0.92 -14.75 11.96
CA VAL A 216 -1.38 -15.75 10.97
C VAL A 216 -0.40 -15.77 9.79
N PRO A 217 0.07 -16.94 9.30
CA PRO A 217 0.90 -16.99 8.10
C PRO A 217 0.24 -16.30 6.90
N LEU A 218 1.03 -15.57 6.10
CA LEU A 218 0.49 -14.74 5.02
C LEU A 218 -0.24 -15.57 3.94
N SER A 219 0.26 -16.79 3.66
CA SER A 219 -0.40 -17.75 2.76
C SER A 219 -1.80 -18.11 3.24
N ASP A 220 -1.92 -18.48 4.52
CA ASP A 220 -3.15 -18.98 5.11
C ASP A 220 -4.20 -17.86 5.20
N ALA A 221 -3.74 -16.65 5.57
CA ALA A 221 -4.59 -15.46 5.55
C ALA A 221 -5.09 -15.15 4.13
N TYR A 222 -4.22 -15.28 3.11
CA TYR A 222 -4.58 -15.06 1.72
C TYR A 222 -5.59 -16.08 1.22
N GLU A 223 -5.38 -17.38 1.49
CA GLU A 223 -6.32 -18.44 1.11
C GLU A 223 -7.70 -18.20 1.71
N GLN A 224 -7.77 -17.86 3.01
CA GLN A 224 -9.04 -17.54 3.66
C GLN A 224 -9.74 -16.33 3.01
N LEU A 225 -8.98 -15.27 2.70
CA LEU A 225 -9.53 -14.09 2.06
C LEU A 225 -10.07 -14.41 0.67
N PHE A 226 -9.26 -15.10 -0.13
CA PHE A 226 -9.57 -15.44 -1.52
C PHE A 226 -10.84 -16.30 -1.64
N LEU A 227 -11.07 -17.21 -0.68
CA LEU A 227 -12.31 -18.01 -0.61
C LEU A 227 -13.58 -17.16 -0.43
N GLN A 228 -13.50 -15.98 0.18
CA GLN A 228 -14.65 -15.10 0.38
C GLN A 228 -14.73 -13.99 -0.67
N ARG A 229 -13.60 -13.56 -1.21
CA ARG A 229 -13.51 -12.47 -2.18
C ARG A 229 -12.28 -12.64 -3.08
N GLU A 230 -12.53 -13.03 -4.32
CA GLU A 230 -11.51 -13.05 -5.36
C GLU A 230 -10.95 -11.64 -5.57
N CYS A 231 -9.62 -11.50 -5.48
CA CYS A 231 -8.93 -10.21 -5.54
C CYS A 231 -7.42 -10.37 -5.74
N HIS A 232 -6.70 -9.26 -5.85
CA HIS A 232 -5.26 -9.19 -6.08
C HIS A 232 -4.55 -8.29 -5.04
N PRO A 233 -4.34 -8.75 -3.80
CA PRO A 233 -3.87 -7.95 -2.67
C PRO A 233 -2.38 -7.57 -2.68
N LYS A 234 -1.64 -7.91 -3.74
CA LYS A 234 -0.20 -7.63 -3.91
C LYS A 234 0.65 -8.12 -2.73
N LEU A 235 0.69 -9.45 -2.51
CA LEU A 235 1.44 -10.08 -1.41
C LEU A 235 2.91 -9.64 -1.30
N PHE A 236 3.57 -9.34 -2.43
CA PHE A 236 4.92 -8.80 -2.47
C PHE A 236 5.06 -7.51 -1.66
N ALA A 237 4.08 -6.58 -1.73
CA ALA A 237 4.11 -5.34 -0.98
C ALA A 237 4.06 -5.57 0.55
N ILE A 238 3.30 -6.58 0.99
CA ILE A 238 3.21 -6.97 2.40
C ILE A 238 4.53 -7.59 2.86
N ARG A 239 5.15 -8.45 2.05
CA ARG A 239 6.46 -9.06 2.35
C ARG A 239 7.56 -8.01 2.46
N GLU A 240 7.63 -7.09 1.50
CA GLU A 240 8.58 -5.98 1.51
C GLU A 240 8.37 -5.04 2.71
N ALA A 241 7.12 -4.70 3.04
CA ALA A 241 6.85 -3.88 4.23
C ALA A 241 7.23 -4.62 5.54
N THR A 242 7.12 -5.95 5.56
CA THR A 242 7.59 -6.77 6.68
C THR A 242 9.13 -6.73 6.77
N ILE A 243 9.84 -6.79 5.64
CA ILE A 243 11.30 -6.65 5.57
C ILE A 243 11.71 -5.25 6.05
N ASP A 244 10.99 -4.20 5.65
CA ASP A 244 11.27 -2.83 6.10
C ASP A 244 11.19 -2.73 7.63
N ILE A 245 10.16 -3.31 8.24
CA ILE A 245 10.00 -3.31 9.69
C ILE A 245 11.15 -4.08 10.37
N LEU A 246 11.44 -5.31 9.92
CA LEU A 246 12.46 -6.17 10.52
C LEU A 246 13.89 -5.64 10.33
N SER A 247 14.14 -4.88 9.26
CA SER A 247 15.43 -4.23 9.00
C SER A 247 15.55 -2.84 9.65
N GLY A 248 14.58 -2.44 10.49
CA GLY A 248 14.62 -1.16 11.21
C GLY A 248 14.35 0.05 10.34
N GLY A 249 13.64 -0.11 9.21
CA GLY A 249 13.32 0.96 8.28
C GLY A 249 14.53 1.45 7.51
N HIS A 250 15.42 0.54 7.12
CA HIS A 250 16.66 0.83 6.38
C HIS A 250 16.45 1.83 5.24
N ARG A 251 17.43 2.72 5.04
CA ARG A 251 17.41 3.77 4.03
C ARG A 251 18.72 3.73 3.25
N VAL A 252 18.61 3.98 1.95
CA VAL A 252 19.71 4.01 1.01
C VAL A 252 19.82 5.43 0.48
N GLY A 253 20.97 6.05 0.70
CA GLY A 253 21.28 7.35 0.15
C GLY A 253 21.47 7.27 -1.37
N VAL A 254 20.70 8.06 -2.10
CA VAL A 254 20.83 8.24 -3.55
C VAL A 254 21.13 9.69 -3.88
N VAL A 255 21.98 9.89 -4.90
CA VAL A 255 22.27 11.22 -5.47
C VAL A 255 21.71 11.26 -6.88
N LEU A 256 20.78 12.18 -7.09
CA LEU A 256 20.16 12.41 -8.40
C LEU A 256 20.71 13.71 -8.95
N SER A 257 21.17 13.68 -10.20
CA SER A 257 21.79 14.85 -10.82
C SER A 257 21.45 14.99 -12.30
N VAL A 258 21.35 16.25 -12.74
CA VAL A 258 21.03 16.61 -14.13
C VAL A 258 21.86 17.82 -14.57
N ARG A 259 22.21 17.85 -15.86
CA ARG A 259 22.82 19.03 -16.48
C ARG A 259 21.74 20.04 -16.84
N ALA A 260 21.90 21.27 -16.38
CA ALA A 260 21.12 22.43 -16.80
C ALA A 260 22.02 23.69 -16.67
N ARG A 261 21.55 24.84 -17.16
CA ARG A 261 22.32 26.09 -17.07
C ARG A 261 22.34 26.58 -15.62
N LYS A 262 23.50 27.05 -15.14
CA LYS A 262 23.58 27.75 -13.84
C LYS A 262 22.57 28.90 -13.82
N GLY A 263 21.72 28.92 -12.80
CA GLY A 263 20.62 29.90 -12.65
C GLY A 263 19.23 29.41 -13.09
N SER A 264 19.12 28.23 -13.72
CA SER A 264 17.82 27.58 -13.95
C SER A 264 17.16 27.16 -12.63
N VAL A 265 15.83 27.10 -12.63
CA VAL A 265 15.05 26.48 -11.56
C VAL A 265 14.86 25.01 -11.89
N VAL A 266 15.49 24.13 -11.11
CA VAL A 266 15.43 22.68 -11.34
C VAL A 266 14.72 22.00 -10.18
N GLN A 267 13.71 21.20 -10.51
CA GLN A 267 12.97 20.40 -9.57
C GLN A 267 12.86 18.95 -10.05
N ILE A 268 12.48 18.05 -9.15
CA ILE A 268 12.17 16.65 -9.43
C ILE A 268 10.80 16.28 -8.86
N ALA A 269 10.08 15.44 -9.58
CA ALA A 269 8.81 14.81 -9.15
C ALA A 269 8.89 13.30 -9.35
N GLY A 270 8.01 12.55 -8.69
CA GLY A 270 8.09 11.08 -8.56
C GLY A 270 8.74 10.69 -7.24
N LEU A 271 9.65 9.70 -7.24
CA LEU A 271 10.33 9.22 -6.03
C LEU A 271 9.34 8.88 -4.90
N ASP A 272 9.71 9.20 -3.66
CA ASP A 272 8.94 9.08 -2.44
C ASP A 272 7.95 10.25 -2.21
N VAL A 273 7.89 11.24 -3.12
CA VAL A 273 7.01 12.41 -3.02
C VAL A 273 5.85 12.40 -4.02
N GLY A 274 5.83 11.42 -4.94
CA GLY A 274 4.80 11.28 -5.98
C GLY A 274 4.88 12.34 -7.08
N TRP A 275 4.00 12.20 -8.08
CA TRP A 275 3.98 13.05 -9.28
C TRP A 275 3.42 14.46 -9.05
N SER A 276 2.72 14.70 -7.95
CA SER A 276 2.27 16.03 -7.52
C SER A 276 3.30 16.75 -6.64
N GLY A 277 4.13 16.00 -5.92
CA GLY A 277 5.22 16.53 -5.10
C GLY A 277 6.35 17.12 -5.95
N ARG A 278 7.07 18.09 -5.38
CA ARG A 278 8.22 18.74 -6.00
C ARG A 278 9.35 18.83 -4.97
N ILE A 279 10.56 18.46 -5.39
CA ILE A 279 11.78 18.68 -4.61
C ILE A 279 12.70 19.56 -5.46
N ALA A 280 13.20 20.66 -4.90
CA ALA A 280 14.16 21.52 -5.59
C ALA A 280 15.56 20.87 -5.59
N LEU A 281 16.31 21.07 -6.67
CA LEU A 281 17.71 20.67 -6.77
C LEU A 281 18.63 21.88 -6.57
N GLU A 282 19.82 21.63 -6.03
CA GLU A 282 20.83 22.65 -5.76
C GLU A 282 21.94 22.60 -6.81
N TRP A 283 22.48 23.77 -7.18
CA TRP A 283 23.60 23.84 -8.11
C TRP A 283 24.91 23.46 -7.41
N SER A 284 25.62 22.47 -7.96
CA SER A 284 26.98 22.10 -7.57
C SER A 284 27.98 22.80 -8.49
N ASP A 285 28.72 23.77 -7.94
CA ASP A 285 29.80 24.47 -8.67
C ASP A 285 30.96 23.54 -9.04
N GLU A 286 31.25 22.53 -8.22
CA GLU A 286 32.31 21.54 -8.45
C GLU A 286 31.97 20.62 -9.63
N ARG A 287 30.72 20.13 -9.69
CA ARG A 287 30.29 19.15 -10.71
C ARG A 287 29.63 19.80 -11.92
N HIS A 288 29.36 21.10 -11.85
CA HIS A 288 28.62 21.87 -12.86
C HIS A 288 27.26 21.25 -13.22
N ARG A 289 26.52 20.81 -12.18
CA ARG A 289 25.22 20.13 -12.31
C ARG A 289 24.28 20.52 -11.18
N PHE A 290 22.99 20.30 -11.39
CA PHE A 290 22.01 20.34 -10.31
C PHE A 290 21.93 18.98 -9.64
N GLU A 291 21.92 18.94 -8.31
CA GLU A 291 21.95 17.71 -7.52
C GLU A 291 20.90 17.74 -6.39
N VAL A 292 20.43 16.55 -6.01
CA VAL A 292 19.67 16.35 -4.77
C VAL A 292 20.06 15.01 -4.14
N HIS A 293 20.26 15.04 -2.83
CA HIS A 293 20.50 13.87 -2.01
C HIS A 293 19.19 13.42 -1.37
N ARG A 294 18.88 12.13 -1.46
CA ARG A 294 17.65 11.55 -0.89
C ARG A 294 17.95 10.22 -0.19
N GLU A 295 17.38 10.05 0.99
CA GLU A 295 17.37 8.78 1.71
C GLU A 295 16.09 8.03 1.38
N LEU A 296 16.20 6.93 0.63
CA LEU A 296 15.05 6.18 0.13
C LEU A 296 15.00 4.79 0.75
N PRO A 297 13.80 4.26 1.08
CA PRO A 297 13.64 2.83 1.32
C PRO A 297 14.20 1.99 0.16
N PRO A 298 14.63 0.75 0.39
CA PRO A 298 15.10 -0.11 -0.68
C PRO A 298 14.03 -0.33 -1.76
N GLY A 299 14.33 -0.06 -3.03
CA GLY A 299 13.34 -0.21 -4.09
C GLY A 299 13.69 0.55 -5.37
N THR A 300 12.80 0.44 -6.35
CA THR A 300 12.92 1.10 -7.65
C THR A 300 11.96 2.27 -7.72
N TYR A 301 12.49 3.45 -8.04
CA TYR A 301 11.74 4.70 -8.05
C TYR A 301 11.79 5.36 -9.41
N GLN A 302 10.62 5.64 -9.98
CA GLN A 302 10.51 6.49 -11.16
C GLN A 302 10.49 7.96 -10.75
N TYR A 303 11.08 8.81 -11.59
CA TYR A 303 11.11 10.24 -11.38
C TYR A 303 11.26 11.00 -12.70
N LYS A 304 11.04 12.31 -12.66
CA LYS A 304 11.27 13.19 -13.80
C LYS A 304 11.67 14.59 -13.35
N TYR A 305 12.55 15.24 -14.11
CA TYR A 305 12.99 16.60 -13.84
C TYR A 305 12.00 17.61 -14.38
N ILE A 306 11.96 18.77 -13.76
CA ILE A 306 11.25 19.96 -14.22
C ILE A 306 12.28 21.08 -14.24
N ILE A 307 12.70 21.50 -15.43
CA ILE A 307 13.71 22.53 -15.63
C ILE A 307 13.00 23.75 -16.22
N ASP A 308 13.01 24.86 -15.49
CA ASP A 308 12.34 26.11 -15.88
C ASP A 308 10.87 25.87 -16.31
N GLY A 309 10.16 25.03 -15.54
CA GLY A 309 8.77 24.64 -15.78
C GLY A 309 8.54 23.52 -16.80
N THR A 310 9.60 23.06 -17.49
CA THR A 310 9.48 22.03 -18.53
C THR A 310 9.83 20.64 -17.99
N TRP A 311 8.91 19.69 -18.17
CA TRP A 311 9.13 18.29 -17.79
C TRP A 311 10.09 17.58 -18.74
N THR A 312 11.22 17.14 -18.20
CA THR A 312 12.32 16.54 -18.95
C THR A 312 12.85 15.31 -18.23
N HIS A 313 13.23 14.28 -18.99
CA HIS A 313 14.04 13.19 -18.47
C HIS A 313 15.52 13.46 -18.80
N SER A 314 16.43 13.05 -17.93
CA SER A 314 17.86 13.07 -18.19
C SER A 314 18.25 11.87 -19.06
N SER A 315 18.97 12.11 -20.15
CA SER A 315 19.60 11.04 -20.94
C SER A 315 20.79 10.38 -20.23
N ASP A 316 21.30 11.02 -19.17
CA ASP A 316 22.47 10.55 -18.42
C ASP A 316 22.10 9.50 -17.35
N ALA A 317 20.81 9.17 -17.21
CA ALA A 317 20.30 8.27 -16.19
C ALA A 317 19.36 7.21 -16.79
N PRO A 318 19.21 6.03 -16.16
CA PRO A 318 18.27 5.01 -16.62
C PRO A 318 16.86 5.57 -16.79
N THR A 319 16.14 5.04 -17.79
CA THR A 319 14.77 5.45 -18.10
C THR A 319 13.84 4.26 -18.22
N LEU A 320 12.56 4.49 -17.91
CA LEU A 320 11.49 3.53 -18.09
C LEU A 320 10.32 4.19 -18.84
N ALA A 321 9.74 3.46 -19.78
CA ALA A 321 8.53 3.90 -20.48
C ALA A 321 7.30 3.59 -19.63
N ASP A 322 6.43 4.57 -19.43
CA ASP A 322 5.21 4.46 -18.63
C ASP A 322 4.07 5.22 -19.32
N ASN A 323 3.08 4.49 -19.84
CA ASN A 323 1.87 5.06 -20.46
C ASN A 323 2.14 6.16 -21.51
N GLY A 324 3.13 5.95 -22.38
CA GLY A 324 3.52 6.92 -23.42
C GLY A 324 4.46 8.03 -22.95
N ASN A 325 4.77 8.08 -21.65
CA ASN A 325 5.82 8.92 -21.09
C ASN A 325 7.13 8.15 -20.95
N VAL A 326 8.23 8.90 -21.00
CA VAL A 326 9.55 8.41 -20.58
C VAL A 326 9.90 9.12 -19.27
N ASN A 327 10.15 8.32 -18.24
CA ASN A 327 10.58 8.76 -16.92
C ASN A 327 12.00 8.25 -16.66
N ASN A 328 12.76 8.94 -15.82
CA ASN A 328 13.96 8.37 -15.26
C ASN A 328 13.63 7.36 -14.16
N MET A 329 14.60 6.51 -13.82
CA MET A 329 14.49 5.50 -12.79
C MET A 329 15.77 5.44 -11.96
N VAL A 330 15.64 5.22 -10.65
CA VAL A 330 16.76 4.93 -9.75
C VAL A 330 16.43 3.70 -8.91
N ASP A 331 17.40 2.81 -8.76
CA ASP A 331 17.33 1.69 -7.83
C ASP A 331 18.07 2.07 -6.54
N ALA A 332 17.33 2.19 -5.44
CA ALA A 332 17.86 2.34 -4.11
C ALA A 332 18.15 0.94 -3.56
N VAL A 333 19.38 0.46 -3.75
CA VAL A 333 19.80 -0.91 -3.36
C VAL A 333 20.72 -0.84 -2.15
N PRO A 334 20.40 -1.53 -1.03
CA PRO A 334 21.28 -1.63 0.12
C PRO A 334 22.65 -2.19 -0.26
N ALA A 335 23.68 -1.81 0.49
CA ALA A 335 25.00 -2.35 0.27
C ALA A 335 25.02 -3.86 0.54
N ASP A 336 25.88 -4.61 -0.14
CA ASP A 336 26.03 -6.06 0.11
C ASP A 336 26.45 -6.36 1.57
N THR A 337 27.05 -5.37 2.24
CA THR A 337 27.43 -5.44 3.65
C THR A 337 26.25 -5.38 4.63
N ASP A 338 25.05 -5.01 4.17
CA ASP A 338 23.82 -5.01 4.98
C ASP A 338 23.24 -6.43 5.11
N ALA A 339 24.02 -7.32 5.73
CA ALA A 339 23.73 -8.75 5.82
C ALA A 339 22.34 -9.05 6.41
N SER A 340 21.86 -8.23 7.37
CA SER A 340 20.54 -8.41 7.99
C SER A 340 19.40 -8.18 6.99
N TYR A 341 19.47 -7.09 6.22
CA TYR A 341 18.47 -6.78 5.19
C TYR A 341 18.40 -7.90 4.15
N TRP A 342 19.56 -8.31 3.60
CA TRP A 342 19.60 -9.36 2.58
C TRP A 342 19.14 -10.72 3.12
N THR A 343 19.44 -11.04 4.38
CA THR A 343 18.94 -12.25 5.05
C THR A 343 17.42 -12.27 5.12
N TYR A 344 16.81 -11.16 5.57
CA TYR A 344 15.34 -11.04 5.59
C TYR A 344 14.77 -11.11 4.18
N ARG A 345 15.32 -10.34 3.24
CA ARG A 345 14.86 -10.29 1.86
C ARG A 345 14.88 -11.67 1.20
N HIS A 346 16.00 -12.39 1.27
CA HIS A 346 16.10 -13.72 0.67
C HIS A 346 15.05 -14.69 1.22
N ARG A 347 14.84 -14.71 2.54
CA ARG A 347 13.89 -15.65 3.15
C ARG A 347 12.42 -15.26 2.95
N LEU A 348 12.08 -13.98 3.09
CA LEU A 348 10.69 -13.51 3.05
C LEU A 348 10.17 -13.37 1.61
N MET A 349 11.06 -13.21 0.63
CA MET A 349 10.69 -13.12 -0.79
C MET A 349 10.70 -14.47 -1.50
N ALA A 350 11.29 -15.51 -0.89
CA ALA A 350 11.27 -16.86 -1.43
C ALA A 350 9.84 -17.42 -1.54
N GLU A 351 9.58 -18.20 -2.59
CA GLU A 351 8.39 -19.02 -2.68
C GLU A 351 8.61 -20.29 -1.85
N CYS A 352 7.69 -20.60 -0.93
CA CYS A 352 7.74 -21.86 -0.18
C CYS A 352 7.49 -23.02 -1.16
N ALA A 353 8.52 -23.80 -1.45
CA ALA A 353 8.34 -25.10 -2.09
C ALA A 353 7.85 -26.11 -1.04
N PRO A 354 6.71 -26.79 -1.26
CA PRO A 354 6.22 -27.84 -0.36
C PRO A 354 7.30 -28.93 -0.15
N GLY A 355 7.56 -29.30 1.10
CA GLY A 355 8.48 -30.40 1.44
C GLY A 355 9.98 -30.05 1.51
N SER A 356 10.35 -28.78 1.32
CA SER A 356 11.77 -28.34 1.36
C SER A 356 12.39 -28.25 2.75
N GLY A 357 11.60 -28.39 3.83
CA GLY A 357 12.07 -28.16 5.20
C GLY A 357 12.44 -26.71 5.52
N PHE A 358 12.36 -25.80 4.54
CA PHE A 358 12.66 -24.38 4.67
C PHE A 358 11.36 -23.59 4.90
N THR A 359 11.26 -22.86 6.01
CA THR A 359 10.11 -21.98 6.27
C THR A 359 10.34 -20.64 5.57
N CYS A 360 9.67 -20.41 4.44
CA CYS A 360 9.58 -19.06 3.86
C CYS A 360 8.65 -18.19 4.73
N GLY A 361 9.00 -16.92 4.87
CA GLY A 361 8.25 -15.97 5.72
C GLY A 361 8.86 -15.74 7.11
N PRO A 362 8.30 -14.79 7.88
CA PRO A 362 8.81 -14.39 9.19
C PRO A 362 8.59 -15.48 10.27
N THR A 363 9.47 -15.55 11.26
CA THR A 363 9.27 -16.39 12.44
C THR A 363 8.18 -15.81 13.35
N LYS A 364 7.75 -16.57 14.37
CA LYS A 364 6.78 -16.08 15.36
C LYS A 364 7.33 -14.90 16.15
N GLU A 365 8.60 -14.94 16.52
CA GLU A 365 9.28 -13.88 17.25
C GLU A 365 9.41 -12.61 16.41
N GLU A 366 9.68 -12.77 15.12
CA GLU A 366 9.72 -11.66 14.15
C GLU A 366 8.34 -11.04 13.96
N LEU A 367 7.27 -11.83 13.84
CA LEU A 367 5.90 -11.31 13.79
C LEU A 367 5.50 -10.61 15.10
N GLU A 368 5.93 -11.11 16.25
CA GLU A 368 5.70 -10.45 17.52
C GLU A 368 6.49 -9.12 17.61
N HIS A 369 7.70 -9.05 17.03
CA HIS A 369 8.41 -7.78 16.88
C HIS A 369 7.67 -6.80 15.96
N VAL A 370 7.22 -7.27 14.80
CA VAL A 370 6.41 -6.46 13.86
C VAL A 370 5.16 -5.93 14.55
N LYS A 371 4.46 -6.78 15.31
CA LYS A 371 3.29 -6.39 16.10
C LYS A 371 3.63 -5.27 17.10
N ARG A 372 4.72 -5.37 17.84
CA ARG A 372 5.16 -4.30 18.77
C ARG A 372 5.45 -2.98 18.04
N VAL A 373 6.08 -3.03 16.86
CA VAL A 373 6.31 -1.84 16.02
C VAL A 373 4.98 -1.21 15.62
N ILE A 374 4.01 -2.02 15.19
CA ILE A 374 2.66 -1.57 14.85
C ILE A 374 1.94 -0.94 16.05
N GLU A 375 1.96 -1.59 17.22
CA GLU A 375 1.30 -1.13 18.45
C GLU A 375 1.93 0.17 19.01
N SER A 376 3.24 0.31 18.90
CA SER A 376 3.96 1.53 19.30
C SER A 376 3.74 2.71 18.36
N GLY A 377 3.37 2.46 17.10
CA GLY A 377 3.23 3.51 16.09
C GLY A 377 4.57 4.12 15.66
N SER A 378 5.70 3.47 15.95
CA SER A 378 7.05 4.00 15.67
C SER A 378 7.37 4.17 14.17
N MET A 379 6.59 3.54 13.29
CA MET A 379 6.68 3.69 11.83
C MET A 379 5.46 4.38 11.21
N ILE A 380 4.77 5.23 11.97
CA ILE A 380 3.75 6.12 11.39
C ILE A 380 4.48 7.22 10.59
N ASP A 381 4.21 7.25 9.28
CA ASP A 381 4.55 8.38 8.42
C ASP A 381 3.61 9.53 8.78
N GLU A 382 4.15 10.58 9.40
CA GLU A 382 3.36 11.74 9.83
C GLU A 382 2.63 12.41 8.65
N LYS A 383 3.12 12.29 7.41
CA LYS A 383 2.41 12.79 6.22
C LYS A 383 1.13 12.02 5.93
N ARG A 384 1.01 10.79 6.43
CA ARG A 384 -0.14 9.88 6.23
C ARG A 384 -1.03 9.78 7.47
N ARG A 385 -0.71 10.52 8.54
CA ARG A 385 -1.51 10.51 9.76
C ARG A 385 -2.88 11.16 9.49
N PRO A 386 -4.00 10.54 9.87
CA PRO A 386 -5.31 11.15 9.69
C PRO A 386 -5.43 12.43 10.52
N GLY A 387 -5.90 13.52 9.91
CA GLY A 387 -6.10 14.80 10.61
C GLY A 387 -7.04 14.68 11.83
N ASN A 388 -8.07 13.85 11.73
CA ASN A 388 -9.04 13.61 12.81
C ASN A 388 -8.47 12.80 13.99
N VAL A 389 -7.46 11.95 13.76
CA VAL A 389 -6.77 11.23 14.84
C VAL A 389 -5.88 12.18 15.64
N ALA A 390 -5.21 13.11 14.98
CA ALA A 390 -4.41 14.14 15.66
C ALA A 390 -5.30 15.05 16.53
N GLU A 391 -6.49 15.42 16.04
CA GLU A 391 -7.48 16.20 16.79
C GLU A 391 -8.11 15.43 17.96
N ALA A 392 -8.46 14.15 17.76
CA ALA A 392 -8.98 13.29 18.82
C ALA A 392 -7.95 13.07 19.94
N GLU A 393 -6.68 12.85 19.59
CA GLU A 393 -5.59 12.71 20.57
C GLU A 393 -5.29 14.02 21.29
N ALA A 394 -5.26 15.17 20.59
CA ALA A 394 -5.10 16.49 21.22
C ALA A 394 -6.25 16.81 22.20
N THR A 395 -7.47 16.38 21.87
CA THR A 395 -8.65 16.53 22.74
C THR A 395 -8.55 15.61 23.96
N MET A 396 -8.03 14.40 23.81
CA MET A 396 -7.79 13.47 24.92
C MET A 396 -6.63 13.89 25.82
N THR A 397 -5.54 14.44 25.28
CA THR A 397 -4.43 14.99 26.08
C THR A 397 -4.90 16.18 26.91
N LYS A 398 -5.73 17.05 26.35
CA LYS A 398 -6.38 18.15 27.11
C LYS A 398 -7.34 17.63 28.18
N ALA A 399 -8.14 16.60 27.89
CA ALA A 399 -9.05 16.00 28.86
C ALA A 399 -8.32 15.23 29.99
N ALA A 400 -7.17 14.62 29.70
CA ALA A 400 -6.32 13.97 30.70
C ALA A 400 -5.59 14.99 31.59
N ALA A 401 -5.08 16.08 31.01
CA ALA A 401 -4.49 17.19 31.76
C ALA A 401 -5.53 17.91 32.67
N ALA A 402 -6.78 18.03 32.19
CA ALA A 402 -7.88 18.61 32.98
C ALA A 402 -8.41 17.70 34.11
N ARG A 403 -7.96 16.43 34.18
CA ARG A 403 -8.26 15.51 35.29
C ARG A 403 -7.14 15.42 36.33
N GLN A 404 -6.02 16.09 36.07
CA GLN A 404 -4.84 16.16 36.95
C GLN A 404 -4.69 17.52 37.66
N ASN A 405 -5.56 18.47 37.32
CA ASN A 405 -5.82 19.73 38.04
C ASN A 405 -7.22 19.65 38.65
#